data_AF-A0A7U9SYC8-F1
#
_entry.id   AF-A0A7U9SYC8-F1
#
_cell.length_a   1.000
_cell.length_b   1.000
_cell.length_c   1.000
_cell.angle_alpha   90.00
_cell.angle_beta   90.00
_cell.angle_gamma   90.00
#
_symmetry.space_group_name_H-M   'P 1'
#
loop_
_entity.id
_entity.type
_entity.pdbx_description
1 polymer ?
#
loop_
_entity_poly.entity_id
_entity_poly.type
_entity_poly.pdbx_seq_one_letter_code
_entity_poly.pdbx_strand_id
1 'polypeptide(L)'
;MKITIHPDGVWYHGSNRLFSELREGSTITQWKELAEAFSHQPDCLWYDDEGRIGHTGTEKGLLYQIDEPVEVDRDIYQHPGTTMDENAEFLTRRPLKVKLLAEL
;
A
#
# COMPACT_ATOMS: atom_id res chain seq x y z
N MET A 1 -2.29 4.23 16.03
CA MET A 1 -1.24 3.23 16.38
C MET A 1 0.15 3.74 15.97
N LYS A 2 1.27 3.33 16.61
CA LYS A 2 2.62 3.70 16.13
C LYS A 2 3.06 2.75 15.01
N ILE A 3 3.11 3.24 13.77
CA ILE A 3 3.63 2.51 12.61
C ILE A 3 5.05 2.98 12.34
N THR A 4 5.97 2.03 12.14
CA THR A 4 7.38 2.31 11.83
C THR A 4 7.69 1.77 10.44
N ILE A 5 8.40 2.56 9.64
CA ILE A 5 8.96 2.11 8.36
C ILE A 5 10.46 1.85 8.48
N HIS A 6 10.94 0.95 7.64
CA HIS A 6 12.35 0.61 7.51
C HIS A 6 12.86 1.10 6.14
N PRO A 7 14.01 1.79 6.06
CA PRO A 7 14.56 2.25 4.78
C PRO A 7 14.81 1.12 3.77
N ASP A 8 15.10 -0.08 4.26
CA ASP A 8 15.31 -1.32 3.52
C ASP A 8 14.08 -2.25 3.53
N GLY A 9 12.95 -1.75 4.04
CA GLY A 9 11.70 -2.48 4.15
C GLY A 9 11.04 -2.73 2.79
N VAL A 10 10.21 -3.77 2.76
CA VAL A 10 9.44 -4.14 1.56
C VAL A 10 8.19 -3.26 1.46
N TRP A 11 7.93 -2.76 0.27
CA TRP A 11 6.73 -1.99 -0.03
C TRP A 11 5.73 -2.83 -0.81
N TYR A 12 4.45 -2.64 -0.47
CA TYR A 12 3.32 -3.37 -1.03
C TYR A 12 2.29 -2.43 -1.64
N HIS A 13 1.53 -2.96 -2.59
CA HIS A 13 0.39 -2.30 -3.20
C HIS A 13 -0.74 -3.31 -3.40
N GLY A 14 -1.97 -2.87 -3.14
CA GLY A 14 -3.19 -3.65 -3.39
C GLY A 14 -3.97 -3.11 -4.58
N SER A 15 -4.38 -3.99 -5.49
CA SER A 15 -5.29 -3.64 -6.59
C SER A 15 -6.15 -4.83 -6.99
N ASN A 16 -7.27 -4.60 -7.68
CA ASN A 16 -8.06 -5.64 -8.33
C ASN A 16 -7.67 -5.83 -9.82
N ARG A 17 -6.55 -5.27 -10.27
CA ARG A 17 -6.10 -5.28 -11.68
C ARG A 17 -4.71 -5.88 -11.82
N LEU A 18 -4.47 -6.55 -12.96
CA LEU A 18 -3.16 -7.07 -13.34
C LEU A 18 -2.30 -6.00 -14.03
N PHE A 19 -1.10 -5.77 -13.51
CA PHE A 19 -0.08 -4.90 -14.11
C PHE A 19 1.31 -5.23 -13.57
N SER A 20 2.35 -4.72 -14.24
CA SER A 20 3.75 -4.86 -13.86
C SER A 20 4.41 -3.54 -13.45
N GLU A 21 3.68 -2.43 -13.54
CA GLU A 21 4.16 -1.09 -13.20
C GLU A 21 3.03 -0.26 -12.57
N LEU A 22 3.33 0.36 -11.43
CA LEU A 22 2.49 1.38 -10.80
C LEU A 22 2.73 2.73 -11.45
N ARG A 23 1.67 3.51 -11.56
CA ARG A 23 1.77 4.91 -11.99
C ARG A 23 2.26 5.79 -10.84
N GLU A 24 2.80 6.95 -11.17
CA GLU A 24 2.97 8.04 -10.21
C GLU A 24 1.64 8.38 -9.53
N GLY A 25 1.69 8.73 -8.24
CA GLY A 25 0.51 9.00 -7.42
C GLY A 25 -0.23 7.74 -6.96
N SER A 26 0.35 6.55 -7.10
CA SER A 26 -0.23 5.32 -6.54
C SER A 26 0.10 5.21 -5.05
N THR A 27 -0.82 4.64 -4.27
CA THR A 27 -0.61 4.39 -2.84
C THR A 27 0.19 3.11 -2.61
N ILE A 28 1.18 3.14 -1.71
CA ILE A 28 1.94 1.98 -1.26
C ILE A 28 2.12 2.00 0.26
N THR A 29 2.43 0.85 0.86
CA THR A 29 2.65 0.73 2.30
C THR A 29 3.63 -0.38 2.64
N GLN A 30 4.35 -0.29 3.76
CA GLN A 30 5.12 -1.42 4.31
C GLN A 30 4.25 -2.38 5.13
N TRP A 31 3.01 -1.99 5.43
CA TRP A 31 2.05 -2.84 6.12
C TRP A 31 1.33 -3.73 5.10
N LYS A 32 1.79 -4.98 4.99
CA LYS A 32 1.28 -5.94 4.01
C LYS A 32 -0.22 -6.14 4.07
N GLU A 33 -0.78 -6.37 5.25
CA GLU A 33 -2.21 -6.62 5.48
C GLU A 33 -3.07 -5.41 5.09
N LEU A 34 -2.53 -4.19 5.24
CA LEU A 34 -3.21 -2.98 4.78
C LEU A 34 -3.29 -2.92 3.25
N ALA A 35 -2.21 -3.29 2.55
CA ALA A 35 -2.24 -3.42 1.10
C ALA A 35 -3.21 -4.53 0.64
N GLU A 36 -3.27 -5.66 1.35
CA GLU A 36 -4.24 -6.74 1.08
C GLU A 36 -5.67 -6.22 1.18
N ALA A 37 -6.02 -5.51 2.27
CA ALA A 37 -7.35 -4.93 2.46
C ALA A 37 -7.72 -3.91 1.37
N PHE A 38 -6.79 -3.03 0.98
CA PHE A 38 -7.01 -2.08 -0.11
C PHE A 38 -7.20 -2.75 -1.47
N SER A 39 -6.62 -3.94 -1.68
CA SER A 39 -6.73 -4.64 -2.96
C SER A 39 -8.18 -4.96 -3.35
N HIS A 40 -9.05 -5.15 -2.36
CA HIS A 40 -10.47 -5.45 -2.52
C HIS A 40 -11.34 -4.24 -2.92
N GLN A 41 -10.74 -3.09 -3.25
CA GLN A 41 -11.41 -1.83 -3.63
C GLN A 41 -12.49 -1.38 -2.64
N PRO A 42 -12.16 -1.23 -1.35
CA PRO A 42 -13.14 -0.82 -0.36
C PRO A 42 -13.57 0.64 -0.54
N ASP A 43 -14.86 0.91 -0.34
CA ASP A 43 -15.36 2.27 -0.12
C ASP A 43 -14.94 2.80 1.26
N CYS A 44 -14.84 1.90 2.25
CA CYS A 44 -14.42 2.20 3.61
C CYS A 44 -13.41 1.16 4.10
N LEU A 45 -12.30 1.62 4.67
CA LEU A 45 -11.29 0.82 5.36
C LEU A 45 -10.93 1.49 6.69
N TRP A 46 -10.79 0.70 7.74
CA TRP A 46 -10.41 1.17 9.07
C TRP A 46 -9.58 0.11 9.79
N TYR A 47 -8.94 0.50 10.89
CA TYR A 47 -8.30 -0.42 11.81
C TYR A 47 -8.41 0.08 13.25
N ASP A 48 -8.43 -0.84 14.22
CA ASP A 48 -8.44 -0.50 15.65
C ASP A 48 -7.04 -0.21 16.20
N ASP A 49 -6.94 0.12 17.48
CA ASP A 49 -5.66 0.45 18.14
C ASP A 49 -4.71 -0.76 18.20
N GLU A 50 -5.23 -1.98 18.05
CA GLU A 50 -4.47 -3.23 17.93
C GLU A 50 -4.06 -3.56 16.48
N GLY A 51 -4.42 -2.70 15.51
CA GLY A 51 -4.11 -2.88 14.10
C GLY A 51 -4.98 -3.92 13.40
N ARG A 52 -6.14 -4.29 13.95
CA ARG A 52 -7.06 -5.20 13.26
C ARG A 52 -7.80 -4.44 12.17
N ILE A 53 -7.60 -4.87 10.92
CA ILE A 53 -8.15 -4.20 9.75
C ILE A 53 -9.56 -4.70 9.44
N GLY A 54 -10.47 -3.77 9.16
CA GLY A 54 -11.79 -4.02 8.59
C GLY A 54 -11.97 -3.20 7.31
N HIS A 55 -12.70 -3.74 6.34
CA HIS A 55 -13.01 -3.05 5.09
C HIS A 55 -14.34 -3.51 4.50
N THR A 56 -14.92 -2.68 3.62
CA THR A 56 -16.17 -3.01 2.88
C THR A 56 -15.93 -3.60 1.49
N GLY A 57 -14.67 -3.66 1.03
CA GLY A 57 -14.32 -4.13 -0.30
C GLY A 57 -14.71 -5.59 -0.56
N THR A 58 -15.20 -5.86 -1.77
CA THR A 58 -15.67 -7.19 -2.21
C THR A 58 -15.01 -7.67 -3.50
N GLU A 59 -14.20 -6.82 -4.15
CA GLU A 59 -13.51 -7.17 -5.38
C GLU A 59 -12.46 -8.24 -5.11
N LYS A 60 -12.14 -9.05 -6.12
CA LYS A 60 -11.02 -9.99 -6.04
C LYS A 60 -9.71 -9.21 -5.88
N GLY A 61 -8.96 -9.51 -4.82
CA GLY A 61 -7.75 -8.76 -4.48
C GLY A 61 -6.51 -9.32 -5.15
N LEU A 62 -5.56 -8.46 -5.49
CA LEU A 62 -4.22 -8.82 -5.93
C LEU A 62 -3.21 -8.05 -5.09
N LEU A 63 -2.28 -8.78 -4.48
CA LEU A 63 -1.19 -8.21 -3.70
C LEU A 63 0.08 -8.11 -4.54
N TYR A 64 0.66 -6.92 -4.59
CA TYR A 64 1.92 -6.63 -5.25
C TYR A 64 3.00 -6.25 -4.25
N GLN A 65 4.24 -6.56 -4.59
CA GLN A 65 5.43 -5.99 -3.99
C GLN A 65 6.14 -5.09 -5.01
N ILE A 66 6.70 -3.96 -4.52
CA ILE A 66 7.60 -3.14 -5.33
C ILE A 66 8.90 -3.92 -5.61
N ASP A 67 9.25 -4.04 -6.89
CA ASP A 67 10.35 -4.87 -7.37
C ASP A 67 11.58 -4.05 -7.80
N GLU A 68 11.83 -2.96 -7.09
CA GLU A 68 12.98 -2.09 -7.24
C GLU A 68 13.25 -1.29 -5.96
N PRO A 69 14.44 -0.69 -5.77
CA PRO A 69 14.72 0.16 -4.64
C PRO A 69 13.81 1.39 -4.58
N VAL A 70 13.38 1.75 -3.37
CA VAL A 70 12.52 2.90 -3.10
C VAL A 70 13.13 3.73 -1.97
N GLU A 71 13.33 5.01 -2.22
CA GLU A 71 13.84 5.96 -1.24
C GLU A 71 12.74 6.93 -0.81
N VAL A 72 12.52 7.05 0.50
CA VAL A 72 11.59 8.03 1.09
C VAL A 72 12.09 9.45 0.76
N ASP A 73 11.17 10.39 0.56
CA ASP A 73 11.43 11.78 0.18
C ASP A 73 12.02 12.00 -1.21
N ARG A 74 12.45 10.94 -1.90
CA ARG A 74 12.83 10.98 -3.31
C ARG A 74 11.79 10.32 -4.21
N ASP A 75 11.51 9.04 -3.97
CA ASP A 75 10.63 8.22 -4.82
C ASP A 75 9.19 8.19 -4.29
N ILE A 76 9.02 8.36 -2.98
CA ILE A 76 7.73 8.30 -2.30
C ILE A 76 7.63 9.36 -1.21
N TYR A 77 6.41 9.66 -0.77
CA TYR A 77 6.15 10.61 0.31
C TYR A 77 4.89 10.22 1.08
N GLN A 78 4.82 10.63 2.35
CA GLN A 78 3.66 10.42 3.19
C GLN A 78 2.41 10.94 2.48
N HIS A 79 1.33 10.14 2.46
CA HIS A 79 0.08 10.55 1.82
C HIS A 79 -0.47 11.82 2.53
N PRO A 80 -0.54 12.99 1.86
CA PRO A 80 -0.74 14.28 2.54
C PRO A 80 -2.17 14.51 3.03
N GLY A 81 -3.13 13.78 2.46
CA GLY A 81 -4.56 13.89 2.78
C GLY A 81 -5.14 12.66 3.48
N THR A 82 -4.30 11.79 4.04
CA THR A 82 -4.79 10.59 4.73
C THR A 82 -5.30 10.92 6.12
N THR A 83 -6.32 10.18 6.56
CA THR A 83 -6.74 10.14 7.97
C THR A 83 -6.12 8.97 8.74
N MET A 84 -5.30 8.15 8.08
CA MET A 84 -4.56 7.06 8.72
C MET A 84 -3.38 7.61 9.52
N ASP A 85 -2.81 6.77 10.39
CA ASP A 85 -1.63 7.11 11.17
C ASP A 85 -0.44 7.45 10.25
N GLU A 86 0.48 8.26 10.78
CA GLU A 86 1.77 8.49 10.14
C GLU A 86 2.46 7.16 9.80
N ASN A 87 3.10 7.10 8.63
CA ASN A 87 3.73 5.92 8.06
C ASN A 87 2.79 4.79 7.61
N ALA A 88 1.46 4.93 7.73
CA ALA A 88 0.53 3.90 7.24
C ALA A 88 0.55 3.77 5.71
N GLU A 89 0.57 4.89 5.00
CA GLU A 89 0.50 4.92 3.54
C GLU A 89 1.27 6.08 2.91
N PHE A 90 1.85 5.80 1.74
CA PHE A 90 2.70 6.69 0.98
C PHE A 90 2.23 6.77 -0.46
N LEU A 91 2.47 7.90 -1.12
CA LEU A 91 2.24 8.08 -2.55
C LEU A 91 3.56 8.01 -3.32
N THR A 92 3.51 7.43 -4.51
CA THR A 92 4.64 7.39 -5.44
C THR A 92 4.84 8.75 -6.15
N ARG A 93 6.11 9.15 -6.35
CA ARG A 93 6.53 10.33 -7.14
C ARG A 93 6.98 9.99 -8.56
N ARG A 94 7.02 8.71 -8.88
CA ARG A 94 7.39 8.19 -10.20
C ARG A 94 6.75 6.81 -10.40
N PRO A 95 6.74 6.30 -11.63
CA PRO A 95 6.40 4.90 -11.87
C PRO A 95 7.35 3.95 -11.14
N LEU A 96 6.80 2.86 -10.61
CA LEU A 96 7.53 1.81 -9.90
C LEU A 96 7.16 0.43 -10.43
N LYS A 97 8.15 -0.40 -10.72
CA LYS A 97 7.95 -1.80 -11.10
C LYS A 97 7.41 -2.60 -9.93
N VAL A 98 6.52 -3.53 -10.24
CA VAL A 98 5.93 -4.43 -9.27
C VAL A 98 5.98 -5.87 -9.73
N LYS A 99 5.99 -6.77 -8.74
CA LYS A 99 5.73 -8.19 -8.93
C LYS A 99 4.47 -8.59 -8.19
N LEU A 100 3.63 -9.38 -8.84
CA LEU A 100 2.48 -10.01 -8.20
C LEU A 100 2.97 -11.06 -7.21
N LEU A 101 2.44 -11.01 -5.98
CA LEU A 101 2.75 -11.99 -4.94
C LEU A 101 1.62 -12.99 -4.75
N ALA A 102 0.37 -12.54 -4.76
CA ALA A 102 -0.79 -13.38 -4.47
C ALA A 102 -2.08 -12.84 -5.08
N GLU A 103 -3.03 -13.76 -5.30
CA GLU A 103 -4.45 -13.47 -5.49
C GLU A 103 -5.18 -13.71 -4.16
N LEU A 104 -6.13 -12.85 -3.81
CA LEU A 104 -6.85 -12.80 -2.52
C LEU A 104 -8.37 -12.91 -2.72
#